data_AF-A0A847WXN0-F1
#
_entry.id   AF-A0A847WXN0-F1
#
_cell.length_a   1.000
_cell.length_b   1.000
_cell.length_c   1.000
_cell.angle_alpha   90.00
_cell.angle_beta   90.00
_cell.angle_gamma   90.00
#
_symmetry.space_group_name_H-M   'P 1'
#
loop_
_entity.id
_entity.type
_entity.pdbx_description
1 polymer ?
#
loop_
_entity_poly.entity_id
_entity_poly.type
_entity_poly.pdbx_seq_one_letter_code
_entity_poly.pdbx_strand_id
1 'polypeptide(L)'
;MTEDQRASGNHLRDIHDYLRDHLATLGKLIERASAGEVDPTAVRDQVESMALVTNYRRFGNICGQYCQLIHKHHTIEDRALFPALSRRSPALKAVVERLEAEHEHVHLLIEMLVTAIIDLNEHADRQHFENAVEIFRALEKLLLSHFRYEEDAIIDALGFYGIL
;
A
#
# COMPACT_ATOMS: atom_id res chain seq x y z
N MET A 1 -16.48 -21.44 14.54
CA MET A 1 -15.02 -21.46 14.77
C MET A 1 -14.73 -21.33 16.26
N THR A 2 -13.74 -22.07 16.76
CA THR A 2 -13.14 -21.84 18.08
C THR A 2 -12.29 -20.57 18.09
N GLU A 3 -11.79 -20.17 19.25
CA GLU A 3 -10.87 -19.02 19.37
C GLU A 3 -9.54 -19.27 18.64
N ASP A 4 -8.97 -20.47 18.81
CA ASP A 4 -7.78 -20.90 18.06
C ASP A 4 -8.01 -20.89 16.54
N GLN A 5 -9.20 -21.31 16.08
CA GLN A 5 -9.55 -21.23 14.67
C GLN A 5 -9.70 -19.79 14.18
N ARG A 6 -10.02 -18.80 15.04
CA ARG A 6 -10.06 -17.39 14.60
C ARG A 6 -8.68 -16.74 14.51
N ALA A 7 -7.65 -17.34 15.12
CA ALA A 7 -6.33 -16.72 15.23
C ALA A 7 -5.71 -16.39 13.86
N SER A 8 -5.70 -17.32 12.91
CA SER A 8 -5.12 -17.08 11.57
C SER A 8 -5.80 -15.94 10.81
N GLY A 9 -7.13 -15.95 10.78
CA GLY A 9 -7.89 -14.91 10.09
C GLY A 9 -7.79 -13.55 10.78
N ASN A 10 -7.71 -13.51 12.11
CA ASN A 10 -7.45 -12.28 12.85
C ASN A 10 -6.03 -11.76 12.58
N HIS A 11 -5.04 -12.63 12.48
CA HIS A 11 -3.66 -12.22 12.18
C HIS A 11 -3.55 -11.52 10.82
N LEU A 12 -4.20 -12.05 9.78
CA LEU A 12 -4.27 -11.39 8.48
C LEU A 12 -4.92 -9.99 8.59
N ARG A 13 -6.05 -9.89 9.31
CA ARG A 13 -6.73 -8.62 9.54
C ARG A 13 -5.84 -7.62 10.28
N ASP A 14 -5.09 -8.06 11.29
CA ASP A 14 -4.17 -7.20 12.05
C ASP A 14 -3.06 -6.65 11.15
N ILE A 15 -2.53 -7.46 10.22
CA ILE A 15 -1.57 -7.02 9.21
C ILE A 15 -2.23 -5.97 8.29
N HIS A 16 -3.44 -6.23 7.80
CA HIS A 16 -4.14 -5.28 6.93
C HIS A 16 -4.47 -3.97 7.64
N ASP A 17 -4.86 -4.00 8.90
CA ASP A 17 -5.11 -2.78 9.68
C ASP A 17 -3.83 -1.95 9.83
N TYR A 18 -2.70 -2.61 10.09
CA TYR A 18 -1.39 -1.94 10.08
C TYR A 18 -1.05 -1.30 8.72
N LEU A 19 -1.41 -1.96 7.61
CA LEU A 19 -1.21 -1.43 6.25
C LEU A 19 -2.15 -0.25 5.93
N ARG A 20 -3.41 -0.31 6.38
CA ARG A 20 -4.38 0.80 6.26
C ARG A 20 -3.93 2.03 7.03
N ASP A 21 -3.40 1.85 8.25
CA ASP A 21 -2.87 2.96 9.06
C ASP A 21 -1.66 3.64 8.39
N HIS A 22 -0.84 2.87 7.68
CA HIS A 22 0.25 3.41 6.88
C HIS A 22 -0.25 4.23 5.68
N LEU A 23 -1.28 3.76 4.95
CA LEU A 23 -1.92 4.55 3.88
C LEU A 23 -2.45 5.87 4.42
N ALA A 24 -3.18 5.83 5.54
CA ALA A 24 -3.71 7.04 6.17
C ALA A 24 -2.60 8.02 6.59
N THR A 25 -1.46 7.49 7.05
CA THR A 25 -0.28 8.31 7.39
C THR A 25 0.33 8.98 6.16
N LEU A 26 0.47 8.24 5.05
CA LEU A 26 0.94 8.78 3.78
C LEU A 26 -0.02 9.83 3.22
N GLY A 27 -1.34 9.60 3.29
CA GLY A 27 -2.35 10.58 2.91
C GLY A 27 -2.20 11.92 3.64
N LYS A 28 -1.96 11.89 4.95
CA LYS A 28 -1.70 13.10 5.76
C LYS A 28 -0.38 13.80 5.38
N LEU A 29 0.63 13.05 4.96
CA LEU A 29 1.89 13.64 4.47
C LEU A 29 1.69 14.34 3.12
N ILE A 30 0.87 13.77 2.24
CA ILE A 30 0.50 14.40 0.96
C ILE A 30 -0.22 15.72 1.19
N GLU A 31 -1.18 15.77 2.13
CA GLU A 31 -1.89 17.00 2.49
C GLU A 31 -0.93 18.08 2.99
N ARG A 32 0.00 17.73 3.89
CA ARG A 32 1.02 18.67 4.40
C ARG A 32 1.97 19.16 3.31
N ALA A 33 2.41 18.27 2.43
CA ALA A 33 3.29 18.62 1.32
C ALA A 33 2.58 19.47 0.26
N SER A 34 1.26 19.32 0.10
CA SER A 34 0.45 20.12 -0.83
C SER A 34 0.06 21.49 -0.29
N ALA A 35 -0.09 21.64 1.03
CA ALA A 35 -0.44 22.91 1.66
C ALA A 35 0.72 23.93 1.72
N GLY A 36 1.94 23.54 1.39
CA GLY A 36 3.12 24.41 1.36
C GLY A 36 3.22 25.30 0.11
N GLU A 37 2.11 25.89 -0.34
CA GLU A 37 2.11 26.86 -1.45
C GLU A 37 3.02 28.06 -1.08
N VAL A 38 4.12 28.22 -1.83
CA VAL A 38 5.03 29.36 -1.70
C VAL A 38 4.53 30.48 -2.63
N ASP A 39 4.30 31.66 -2.08
CA ASP A 39 4.04 32.88 -2.85
C ASP A 39 5.33 33.28 -3.59
N PRO A 40 5.35 33.30 -4.94
CA PRO A 40 6.56 33.60 -5.74
C PRO A 40 7.15 35.01 -5.55
N THR A 41 6.53 35.87 -4.74
CA THR A 41 6.90 37.29 -4.63
C THR A 41 7.57 37.68 -3.30
N ALA A 42 7.81 36.74 -2.38
CA ALA A 42 8.27 37.05 -1.02
C ALA A 42 9.68 36.52 -0.72
N VAL A 43 10.66 37.42 -0.47
CA VAL A 43 12.07 37.14 -0.08
C VAL A 43 12.26 36.15 1.12
N ARG A 44 11.18 35.65 1.76
CA ARG A 44 11.11 34.42 2.59
C ARG A 44 11.32 33.11 1.80
N ASP A 45 11.36 33.17 0.47
CA ASP A 45 11.37 32.06 -0.49
C ASP A 45 12.36 30.92 -0.19
N GLN A 46 13.54 31.23 0.37
CA GLN A 46 14.60 30.24 0.51
C GLN A 46 14.34 29.24 1.64
N VAL A 47 13.71 29.67 2.74
CA VAL A 47 13.37 28.76 3.87
C VAL A 47 12.10 27.96 3.55
N GLU A 48 11.15 28.58 2.85
CA GLU A 48 9.88 27.94 2.44
C GLU A 48 10.12 26.88 1.34
N SER A 49 10.99 27.16 0.37
CA SER A 49 11.43 26.16 -0.62
C SER A 49 12.20 24.99 0.01
N MET A 50 13.06 25.23 1.00
CA MET A 50 13.73 24.16 1.74
C MET A 50 12.75 23.28 2.52
N ALA A 51 11.71 23.87 3.12
CA ALA A 51 10.66 23.12 3.81
C ALA A 51 9.86 22.24 2.84
N LEU A 52 9.53 22.76 1.66
CA LEU A 52 8.81 22.01 0.61
C LEU A 52 9.62 20.81 0.10
N VAL A 53 10.89 21.02 -0.25
CA VAL A 53 11.80 19.93 -0.68
C VAL A 53 11.96 18.87 0.41
N THR A 54 12.02 19.29 1.68
CA THR A 54 12.09 18.37 2.83
C THR A 54 10.82 17.54 2.93
N ASN A 55 9.65 18.13 2.71
CA ASN A 55 8.37 17.42 2.72
C ASN A 55 8.27 16.39 1.57
N TYR A 56 8.70 16.75 0.36
CA TYR A 56 8.72 15.83 -0.79
C TYR A 56 9.60 14.61 -0.55
N ARG A 57 10.84 14.81 -0.10
CA ARG A 57 11.75 13.71 0.24
C ARG A 57 11.20 12.83 1.36
N ARG A 58 10.56 13.44 2.36
CA ARG A 58 9.93 12.70 3.46
C ARG A 58 8.79 11.81 2.95
N PHE A 59 7.93 12.35 2.08
CA PHE A 59 6.88 11.56 1.42
C PHE A 59 7.48 10.39 0.63
N GLY A 60 8.45 10.68 -0.25
CA GLY A 60 9.10 9.65 -1.07
C GLY A 60 9.70 8.51 -0.25
N ASN A 61 10.45 8.82 0.82
CA ASN A 61 11.07 7.81 1.68
C ASN A 61 10.04 6.91 2.38
N ILE A 62 8.99 7.49 2.96
CA ILE A 62 7.97 6.72 3.69
C ILE A 62 7.13 5.91 2.70
N CYS A 63 6.86 6.46 1.52
CA CYS A 63 6.12 5.77 0.47
C CYS A 63 6.91 4.55 -0.05
N GLY A 64 8.22 4.71 -0.28
CA GLY A 64 9.09 3.59 -0.67
C GLY A 64 9.14 2.46 0.37
N GLN A 65 9.16 2.79 1.67
CA GLN A 65 9.07 1.79 2.74
C GLN A 65 7.74 1.05 2.73
N TYR A 66 6.64 1.77 2.50
CA TYR A 66 5.31 1.18 2.38
C TYR A 66 5.21 0.23 1.18
N CYS A 67 5.73 0.63 0.01
CA CYS A 67 5.81 -0.25 -1.16
C CYS A 67 6.54 -1.57 -0.87
N GLN A 68 7.66 -1.51 -0.14
CA GLN A 68 8.39 -2.73 0.26
C GLN A 68 7.59 -3.61 1.21
N LEU A 69 6.82 -3.00 2.11
CA LEU A 69 5.99 -3.72 3.07
C LEU A 69 4.86 -4.48 2.36
N ILE A 70 4.14 -3.83 1.46
CA ILE A 70 3.10 -4.47 0.64
C ILE A 70 3.69 -5.60 -0.20
N HIS A 71 4.81 -5.35 -0.88
CA HIS A 71 5.47 -6.38 -1.68
C HIS A 71 5.82 -7.63 -0.86
N LYS A 72 6.34 -7.46 0.36
CA LYS A 72 6.65 -8.59 1.25
C LYS A 72 5.40 -9.36 1.70
N HIS A 73 4.36 -8.63 2.08
CA HIS A 73 3.07 -9.19 2.50
C HIS A 73 2.46 -10.05 1.39
N HIS A 74 2.28 -9.49 0.19
CA HIS A 74 1.72 -10.23 -0.94
C HIS A 74 2.62 -11.39 -1.38
N THR A 75 3.95 -11.23 -1.31
CA THR A 75 4.88 -12.34 -1.60
C THR A 75 4.66 -13.53 -0.66
N ILE A 76 4.34 -13.29 0.61
CA ILE A 76 4.06 -14.36 1.57
C ILE A 76 2.74 -15.05 1.22
N GLU A 77 1.71 -14.28 0.87
CA GLU A 77 0.42 -14.82 0.44
C GLU A 77 0.56 -15.70 -0.79
N ASP A 78 1.16 -15.17 -1.86
CA ASP A 78 1.35 -15.84 -3.14
C ASP A 78 2.14 -17.13 -3.00
N ARG A 79 3.18 -17.13 -2.14
CA ARG A 79 4.11 -18.26 -2.03
C ARG A 79 3.72 -19.28 -0.97
N ALA A 80 2.91 -18.91 0.03
CA ALA A 80 2.58 -19.77 1.16
C ALA A 80 1.08 -19.97 1.35
N LEU A 81 0.31 -18.89 1.58
CA LEU A 81 -1.10 -19.00 1.97
C LEU A 81 -1.99 -19.43 0.80
N PHE A 82 -1.85 -18.77 -0.35
CA PHE A 82 -2.68 -19.01 -1.54
C PHE A 82 -2.53 -20.43 -2.11
N PRO A 83 -1.32 -21.01 -2.21
CA PRO A 83 -1.17 -22.42 -2.56
C PRO A 83 -1.86 -23.36 -1.56
N ALA A 84 -1.85 -23.05 -0.26
CA ALA A 84 -2.50 -23.87 0.75
C ALA A 84 -4.03 -23.78 0.69
N LEU A 85 -4.58 -22.61 0.38
CA LEU A 85 -6.02 -22.36 0.23
C LEU A 85 -6.59 -22.97 -1.05
N SER A 86 -5.92 -22.77 -2.19
CA SER A 86 -6.38 -23.23 -3.51
C SER A 86 -6.56 -24.75 -3.60
N ARG A 87 -5.81 -25.52 -2.80
CA ARG A 87 -5.92 -26.99 -2.71
C ARG A 87 -7.14 -27.48 -1.93
N ARG A 88 -7.88 -26.61 -1.24
CA ARG A 88 -8.98 -27.01 -0.34
C ARG A 88 -10.31 -27.23 -1.07
N SER A 89 -10.64 -26.40 -2.06
CA SER A 89 -11.86 -26.56 -2.86
C SER A 89 -11.78 -25.78 -4.18
N PRO A 90 -12.60 -26.14 -5.20
CA PRO A 90 -12.70 -25.35 -6.43
C PRO A 90 -13.15 -23.91 -6.19
N ALA A 91 -13.99 -23.66 -5.17
CA ALA A 91 -14.45 -22.31 -4.83
C ALA A 91 -13.30 -21.45 -4.28
N LEU A 92 -12.47 -22.01 -3.39
CA LEU A 92 -11.29 -21.30 -2.87
C LEU A 92 -10.21 -21.10 -3.92
N LYS A 93 -10.07 -22.04 -4.87
CA LYS A 93 -9.19 -21.86 -6.03
C LYS A 93 -9.59 -20.63 -6.83
N ALA A 94 -10.88 -20.44 -7.12
CA ALA A 94 -11.36 -19.28 -7.88
C ALA A 94 -11.17 -17.96 -7.11
N VAL A 95 -11.29 -17.96 -5.78
CA VAL A 95 -10.97 -16.80 -4.94
C VAL A 95 -9.48 -16.46 -5.03
N VAL A 96 -8.60 -17.45 -4.87
CA VAL A 96 -7.14 -17.27 -4.97
C VAL A 96 -6.73 -16.75 -6.36
N GLU A 97 -7.25 -17.34 -7.44
CA GLU A 97 -6.95 -16.87 -8.81
C GLU A 97 -7.32 -15.40 -9.01
N ARG A 98 -8.40 -14.93 -8.38
CA ARG A 98 -8.76 -13.52 -8.39
C ARG A 98 -7.79 -12.67 -7.56
N LEU A 99 -7.42 -13.10 -6.36
CA LEU A 99 -6.49 -12.37 -5.48
C LEU A 99 -5.11 -12.23 -6.13
N GLU A 100 -4.59 -13.32 -6.73
CA GLU A 100 -3.34 -13.31 -7.50
C GLU A 100 -3.43 -12.30 -8.66
N ALA A 101 -4.55 -12.27 -9.39
CA ALA A 101 -4.75 -11.28 -10.45
C ALA A 101 -4.82 -9.84 -9.92
N GLU A 102 -5.38 -9.61 -8.74
CA GLU A 102 -5.36 -8.30 -8.07
C GLU A 102 -3.93 -7.92 -7.62
N HIS A 103 -3.12 -8.88 -7.15
CA HIS A 103 -1.72 -8.66 -6.77
C HIS A 103 -0.85 -8.19 -7.94
N GLU A 104 -1.05 -8.72 -9.15
CA GLU A 104 -0.34 -8.26 -10.35
C GLU A 104 -0.59 -6.77 -10.62
N HIS A 105 -1.84 -6.31 -10.49
CA HIS A 105 -2.17 -4.88 -10.66
C HIS A 105 -1.58 -4.01 -9.55
N VAL A 106 -1.56 -4.50 -8.31
CA VAL A 106 -0.89 -3.83 -7.19
C VAL A 106 0.60 -3.72 -7.47
N HIS A 107 1.24 -4.78 -7.96
CA HIS A 107 2.67 -4.79 -8.24
C HIS A 107 3.05 -3.78 -9.33
N LEU A 108 2.27 -3.72 -10.42
CA LEU A 108 2.45 -2.71 -11.47
C LEU A 108 2.40 -1.28 -10.91
N LEU A 109 1.42 -0.98 -10.06
CA LEU A 109 1.32 0.34 -9.42
C LEU A 109 2.47 0.62 -8.45
N ILE A 110 2.96 -0.39 -7.75
CA ILE A 110 4.15 -0.27 -6.89
C ILE A 110 5.39 0.07 -7.72
N GLU A 111 5.62 -0.60 -8.85
CA GLU A 111 6.77 -0.32 -9.73
C GLU A 111 6.71 1.10 -10.31
N MET A 112 5.52 1.52 -10.78
CA MET A 112 5.27 2.88 -11.25
C MET A 112 5.54 3.91 -10.14
N LEU A 113 5.06 3.63 -8.92
CA LEU A 113 5.21 4.54 -7.79
C LEU A 113 6.67 4.63 -7.32
N VAL A 114 7.39 3.51 -7.29
CA VAL A 114 8.83 3.49 -6.98
C VAL A 114 9.60 4.33 -7.99
N THR A 115 9.29 4.21 -9.28
CA THR A 115 9.91 5.04 -10.34
C THR A 115 9.61 6.53 -10.10
N ALA A 116 8.35 6.89 -9.86
CA ALA A 116 7.97 8.28 -9.59
C ALA A 116 8.61 8.85 -8.32
N ILE A 117 8.85 8.02 -7.29
CA ILE A 117 9.57 8.42 -6.07
C ILE A 117 11.06 8.64 -6.34
N ILE A 118 11.69 7.83 -7.19
CA ILE A 118 13.08 8.03 -7.61
C ILE A 118 13.19 9.37 -8.33
N ASP A 119 12.31 9.61 -9.30
CA ASP A 119 12.29 10.88 -10.06
C ASP A 119 12.04 12.09 -9.12
N LEU A 120 11.12 11.98 -8.15
CA LEU A 120 10.87 13.04 -7.15
C LEU A 120 12.09 13.31 -6.26
N ASN A 121 12.88 12.28 -5.93
CA ASN A 121 14.07 12.46 -5.11
C ASN A 121 15.20 13.15 -5.89
N GLU A 122 15.30 12.88 -7.20
CA GLU A 122 16.24 13.54 -8.11
C GLU A 122 15.80 14.97 -8.46
N HIS A 123 14.49 15.15 -8.65
CA HIS A 123 13.83 16.37 -9.08
C HIS A 123 12.74 16.73 -8.07
N ALA A 124 13.15 17.38 -6.97
CA ALA A 124 12.27 17.77 -5.86
C ALA A 124 11.38 18.97 -6.19
N ASP A 125 10.61 18.87 -7.27
CA ASP A 125 9.68 19.88 -7.75
C ASP A 125 8.21 19.41 -7.64
N ARG A 126 7.30 20.33 -7.95
CA ARG A 126 5.87 20.12 -7.82
C ARG A 126 5.33 19.08 -8.81
N GLN A 127 5.85 19.05 -10.03
CA GLN A 127 5.36 18.17 -11.08
C GLN A 127 5.62 16.70 -10.74
N HIS A 128 6.84 16.38 -10.30
CA HIS A 128 7.18 15.01 -9.88
C HIS A 128 6.41 14.60 -8.63
N PHE A 129 6.15 15.55 -7.72
CA PHE A 129 5.34 15.29 -6.54
C PHE A 129 3.90 14.95 -6.91
N GLU A 130 3.28 15.73 -7.79
CA GLU A 130 1.89 15.49 -8.25
C GLU A 130 1.76 14.14 -8.98
N ASN A 131 2.72 13.78 -9.82
CA ASN A 131 2.76 12.48 -10.48
C ASN A 131 2.83 11.31 -9.46
N ALA A 132 3.72 11.40 -8.47
CA ALA A 132 3.83 10.39 -7.43
C ALA A 132 2.54 10.30 -6.58
N VAL A 133 1.88 11.43 -6.31
CA VAL A 133 0.59 11.48 -5.59
C VAL A 133 -0.52 10.80 -6.40
N GLU A 134 -0.62 11.05 -7.69
CA GLU A 134 -1.65 10.43 -8.54
C GLU A 134 -1.54 8.90 -8.52
N ILE A 135 -0.33 8.37 -8.71
CA ILE A 135 -0.06 6.94 -8.67
C ILE A 135 -0.34 6.37 -7.28
N PHE A 136 0.09 7.07 -6.21
CA PHE A 136 -0.21 6.68 -4.84
C PHE A 136 -1.72 6.57 -4.58
N ARG A 137 -2.53 7.52 -5.04
CA ARG A 137 -3.99 7.49 -4.84
C ARG A 137 -4.65 6.35 -5.60
N ALA A 138 -4.13 6.01 -6.78
CA ALA A 138 -4.57 4.82 -7.50
C ALA A 138 -4.26 3.53 -6.70
N LEU A 139 -3.03 3.42 -6.18
CA LEU A 139 -2.61 2.29 -5.35
C LEU A 139 -3.42 2.18 -4.05
N GLU A 140 -3.61 3.29 -3.34
CA GLU A 140 -4.42 3.38 -2.11
C GLU A 140 -5.83 2.85 -2.33
N LYS A 141 -6.50 3.33 -3.39
CA LYS A 141 -7.86 2.89 -3.74
C LYS A 141 -7.91 1.39 -4.03
N LEU A 142 -6.94 0.87 -4.78
CA LEU A 142 -6.86 -0.55 -5.12
C LEU A 142 -6.66 -1.40 -3.88
N LEU A 143 -5.67 -1.05 -3.04
CA LEU A 143 -5.34 -1.79 -1.81
C LEU A 143 -6.52 -1.82 -0.82
N LEU A 144 -7.20 -0.70 -0.60
CA LEU A 144 -8.36 -0.66 0.30
C LEU A 144 -9.50 -1.58 -0.19
N SER A 145 -9.73 -1.63 -1.50
CA SER A 145 -10.72 -2.55 -2.09
C SER A 145 -10.27 -4.00 -1.99
N HIS A 146 -8.99 -4.25 -2.24
CA HIS A 146 -8.36 -5.56 -2.23
C HIS A 146 -8.41 -6.18 -0.82
N PHE A 147 -7.90 -5.47 0.21
CA PHE A 147 -7.92 -5.95 1.59
C PHE A 147 -9.34 -6.29 2.06
N ARG A 148 -10.33 -5.45 1.71
CA ARG A 148 -11.73 -5.73 2.05
C ARG A 148 -12.21 -7.03 1.41
N TYR A 149 -11.92 -7.24 0.13
CA TYR A 149 -12.35 -8.45 -0.58
C TYR A 149 -11.67 -9.70 -0.02
N GLU A 150 -10.36 -9.65 0.20
CA GLU A 150 -9.61 -10.76 0.77
C GLU A 150 -10.14 -11.14 2.15
N GLU A 151 -10.30 -10.16 3.05
CA GLU A 151 -10.83 -10.40 4.39
C GLU A 151 -12.21 -11.04 4.36
N ASP A 152 -13.11 -10.53 3.52
CA ASP A 152 -14.46 -11.08 3.32
C ASP A 152 -14.41 -12.51 2.77
N ALA A 153 -13.41 -12.85 1.95
CA ALA A 153 -13.36 -14.09 1.18
C ALA A 153 -12.59 -15.24 1.84
N ILE A 154 -11.51 -14.97 2.60
CA ILE A 154 -10.60 -16.03 3.05
C ILE A 154 -10.39 -16.14 4.56
N ILE A 155 -10.77 -15.15 5.38
CA ILE A 155 -10.50 -15.18 6.84
C ILE A 155 -11.07 -16.43 7.53
N ASP A 156 -12.34 -16.75 7.24
CA ASP A 156 -12.98 -17.93 7.83
C ASP A 156 -12.33 -19.22 7.35
N ALA A 157 -11.87 -19.26 6.08
CA ALA A 157 -11.20 -20.41 5.50
C ALA A 157 -9.80 -20.64 6.11
N LEU A 158 -9.01 -19.58 6.25
CA LEU A 158 -7.69 -19.63 6.92
C LEU A 158 -7.82 -20.25 8.30
N GLY A 159 -8.81 -19.79 9.05
CA GLY A 159 -9.09 -20.28 10.38
C GLY A 159 -9.64 -21.70 10.46
N PHE A 160 -10.57 -22.05 9.57
CA PHE A 160 -11.15 -23.39 9.49
C PHE A 160 -10.09 -24.45 9.12
N TYR A 161 -9.17 -24.13 8.22
CA TYR A 161 -8.13 -25.05 7.74
C TYR A 161 -6.80 -24.97 8.51
N GLY A 162 -6.67 -24.04 9.46
CA GLY A 162 -5.44 -23.84 10.24
C GLY A 162 -4.23 -23.46 9.37
N ILE A 163 -4.44 -22.55 8.41
CA ILE A 163 -3.37 -22.06 7.52
C ILE A 163 -2.76 -20.80 8.16
N LEU A 164 -1.44 -20.76 8.28
CA LEU A 164 -0.63 -19.62 8.72
C LEU A 164 0.67 -19.55 7.90
#